data_AF-A0A7L5HXK6-F1
#
_entry.id   AF-A0A7L5HXK6-F1
#
_cell.length_a   1.000
_cell.length_b   1.000
_cell.length_c   1.000
_cell.angle_alpha   90.00
_cell.angle_beta   90.00
_cell.angle_gamma   90.00
#
_symmetry.space_group_name_H-M   'P 1'
#
loop_
_entity.id
_entity.type
_entity.pdbx_description
1 polymer ?
#
loop_
_entity_poly.entity_id
_entity_poly.type
_entity_poly.pdbx_seq_one_letter_code
_entity_poly.pdbx_strand_id
1 'polypeptide(L)'
;MNISNFIELINAQVLNYGATSSVYDFSIDLNKIKQASVFFAKNQEQANYAIKLGAYVIVSQEKLKLEDKDVYYLQVYNLEEAIFRLFRFFCEEKSYEFVYCNNIELKFAKAFNFKVLNSNILLDFELLKNAKEKTFFYSNDEKFILKLKSNYHILKKCTYEILGIKSLFQTTILCKNLYFKDLKFAFFYADIFASFIDFIESKNLSFNFNEKKLELFKAYFLDSKNEICAFGSSSRVVLLVENDEDFEFISQKLQNIKGFKTALRNSLFCDYSYSTLKEFKKNIDFTYCLIKENREDFLAYFLPNEKEINLFD
;
A
#
# COMPACT_ATOMS: atom_id res chain seq x y z
N MET A 1 11.40 -12.69 -25.87
CA MET A 1 12.74 -12.06 -25.90
C MET A 1 13.75 -13.09 -26.38
N ASN A 2 14.69 -12.73 -27.25
CA ASN A 2 15.78 -13.64 -27.67
C ASN A 2 16.66 -13.99 -26.46
N ILE A 3 17.10 -15.25 -26.35
CA ILE A 3 17.87 -15.72 -25.19
C ILE A 3 19.20 -14.99 -25.01
N SER A 4 19.90 -14.64 -26.08
CA SER A 4 21.18 -13.90 -26.01
C SER A 4 20.97 -12.50 -25.43
N ASN A 5 19.95 -11.79 -25.91
CA ASN A 5 19.60 -10.46 -25.36
C ASN A 5 19.20 -10.56 -23.88
N PHE A 6 18.49 -11.63 -23.49
CA PHE A 6 18.13 -11.85 -22.10
C PHE A 6 19.36 -12.05 -21.22
N ILE A 7 20.30 -12.91 -21.62
CA ILE A 7 21.55 -13.18 -20.90
C ILE A 7 22.35 -11.89 -20.69
N GLU A 8 22.49 -11.07 -21.73
CA GLU A 8 23.18 -9.77 -21.65
C GLU A 8 22.44 -8.80 -20.73
N LEU A 9 21.11 -8.69 -20.86
CA LEU A 9 20.27 -7.80 -20.07
C LEU A 9 20.44 -8.02 -18.56
N ILE A 10 20.39 -9.30 -18.13
CA ILE A 10 20.52 -9.65 -16.71
C ILE A 10 21.98 -9.78 -16.26
N ASN A 11 22.95 -9.57 -17.17
CA ASN A 11 24.38 -9.73 -16.93
C ASN A 11 24.73 -11.09 -16.32
N ALA A 12 24.27 -12.17 -16.97
CA ALA A 12 24.49 -13.53 -16.51
C ALA A 12 25.73 -14.18 -17.13
N GLN A 13 26.41 -14.99 -16.32
CA GLN A 13 27.34 -15.99 -16.79
C GLN A 13 26.58 -17.26 -17.22
N VAL A 14 26.82 -17.72 -18.44
CA VAL A 14 26.24 -18.99 -18.92
C VAL A 14 27.05 -20.16 -18.36
N LEU A 15 26.41 -21.00 -17.54
CA LEU A 15 27.00 -22.25 -17.04
C LEU A 15 26.70 -23.44 -17.97
N ASN A 16 25.55 -23.41 -18.64
CA ASN A 16 25.14 -24.37 -19.65
C ASN A 16 24.28 -23.68 -20.71
N TYR A 17 24.51 -24.03 -21.97
CA TYR A 17 23.66 -23.63 -23.08
C TYR A 17 22.55 -24.67 -23.26
N GLY A 18 21.30 -24.21 -23.25
CA GLY A 18 20.14 -25.06 -23.53
C GLY A 18 19.68 -24.98 -25.00
N ALA A 19 18.55 -25.62 -25.30
CA ALA A 19 18.04 -25.76 -26.66
C ALA A 19 17.13 -24.61 -27.13
N THR A 20 16.62 -23.77 -26.22
CA THR A 20 15.71 -22.68 -26.60
C THR A 20 16.45 -21.47 -27.21
N SER A 21 15.86 -20.87 -28.25
CA SER A 21 16.34 -19.62 -28.83
C SER A 21 15.64 -18.38 -28.26
N SER A 22 14.55 -18.56 -27.51
CA SER A 22 13.71 -17.47 -27.00
C SER A 22 13.02 -17.80 -25.68
N VAL A 23 12.73 -16.76 -24.90
CA VAL A 23 11.98 -16.84 -23.64
C VAL A 23 10.67 -16.07 -23.75
N TYR A 24 9.59 -16.65 -23.22
CA TYR A 24 8.22 -16.16 -23.40
C TYR A 24 7.52 -15.75 -22.10
N ASP A 25 7.96 -16.23 -20.95
CA ASP A 25 7.44 -15.83 -19.65
C ASP A 25 8.55 -15.92 -18.59
N PHE A 26 8.31 -15.29 -17.45
CA PHE A 26 9.23 -15.20 -16.32
C PHE A 26 8.49 -15.52 -15.04
N SER A 27 9.11 -16.26 -14.12
CA SER A 27 8.53 -16.56 -12.81
C SER A 27 9.57 -16.63 -11.71
N ILE A 28 9.13 -16.28 -10.49
CA ILE A 28 9.83 -16.52 -9.21
C ILE A 28 9.05 -17.50 -8.32
N ASP A 29 7.84 -17.89 -8.74
CA ASP A 29 6.92 -18.78 -8.02
C ASP A 29 6.72 -20.07 -8.83
N LEU A 30 6.99 -21.21 -8.21
CA LEU A 30 6.86 -22.53 -8.83
C LEU A 30 5.44 -22.77 -9.35
N ASN A 31 4.42 -22.23 -8.67
CA ASN A 31 3.01 -22.42 -9.05
C ASN A 31 2.60 -21.64 -10.29
N LYS A 32 3.46 -20.76 -10.80
CA LYS A 32 3.18 -19.86 -11.92
C LYS A 32 4.08 -20.11 -13.13
N ILE A 33 4.84 -21.19 -13.10
CA ILE A 33 5.69 -21.59 -14.22
C ILE A 33 4.82 -21.94 -15.43
N LYS A 34 5.27 -21.49 -16.60
CA LYS A 34 4.71 -21.88 -17.89
C LYS A 34 5.78 -22.60 -18.69
N GLN A 35 5.35 -23.37 -19.68
CA GLN A 35 6.29 -24.03 -20.58
C GLN A 35 7.18 -23.00 -21.29
N ALA A 36 8.46 -23.33 -21.44
CA ALA A 36 9.47 -22.47 -22.05
C ALA A 36 9.64 -21.10 -21.36
N SER A 37 9.41 -21.04 -20.04
CA SER A 37 9.65 -19.85 -19.23
C SER A 37 11.06 -19.79 -18.64
N VAL A 38 11.44 -18.59 -18.20
CA VAL A 38 12.55 -18.36 -17.27
C VAL A 38 12.05 -18.53 -15.84
N PHE A 39 12.84 -19.20 -15.01
CA PHE A 39 12.61 -19.26 -13.57
C PHE A 39 13.82 -18.72 -12.80
N PHE A 40 13.57 -17.81 -11.86
CA PHE A 40 14.58 -17.26 -10.96
C PHE A 40 14.62 -18.10 -9.67
N ALA A 41 15.55 -19.04 -9.59
CA ALA A 41 15.67 -19.98 -8.49
C ALA A 41 16.53 -19.43 -7.35
N LYS A 42 16.12 -19.69 -6.10
CA LYS A 42 16.92 -19.35 -4.91
C LYS A 42 17.92 -20.43 -4.52
N ASN A 43 17.68 -21.68 -4.94
CA ASN A 43 18.51 -22.84 -4.60
C ASN A 43 18.31 -23.97 -5.63
N GLN A 44 19.09 -25.04 -5.49
CA GLN A 44 19.03 -26.21 -6.36
C GLN A 44 17.66 -26.90 -6.36
N GLU A 45 17.03 -27.04 -5.20
CA GLU A 45 15.75 -27.74 -5.08
C GLU A 45 14.68 -27.05 -5.92
N GLN A 46 14.56 -25.72 -5.80
CA GLN A 46 13.63 -24.94 -6.62
C GLN A 46 13.96 -25.02 -8.11
N ALA A 47 15.23 -24.97 -8.49
CA ALA A 47 15.63 -25.14 -9.88
C ALA A 47 15.16 -26.49 -10.45
N ASN A 48 15.38 -27.57 -9.71
CA ASN A 48 15.00 -28.93 -10.11
C ASN A 48 13.48 -29.08 -10.28
N TYR A 49 12.70 -28.49 -9.37
CA TYR A 49 11.25 -28.48 -9.50
C TYR A 49 10.79 -27.61 -10.68
N ALA A 50 11.41 -26.45 -10.89
CA ALA A 50 11.04 -25.55 -11.98
C ALA A 50 11.24 -26.18 -13.36
N ILE A 51 12.34 -26.92 -13.54
CA ILE A 51 12.62 -27.66 -14.79
C ILE A 51 11.52 -28.70 -15.04
N LYS A 52 11.15 -29.48 -14.03
CA LYS A 52 10.05 -30.47 -14.13
C LYS A 52 8.70 -29.82 -14.48
N LEU A 53 8.50 -28.57 -14.07
CA LEU A 53 7.30 -27.78 -14.38
C LEU A 53 7.38 -27.06 -15.73
N GLY A 54 8.47 -27.22 -16.49
CA GLY A 54 8.59 -26.74 -17.86
C GLY A 54 9.42 -25.46 -18.04
N ALA A 55 10.18 -25.03 -17.04
CA ALA A 55 11.14 -23.94 -17.19
C ALA A 55 12.35 -24.40 -18.02
N TYR A 56 12.69 -23.68 -19.08
CA TYR A 56 13.82 -24.00 -19.98
C TYR A 56 15.04 -23.12 -19.74
N VAL A 57 14.91 -22.14 -18.85
CA VAL A 57 16.00 -21.25 -18.43
C VAL A 57 15.90 -21.08 -16.92
N ILE A 58 16.97 -21.43 -16.22
CA ILE A 58 17.11 -21.25 -14.78
C ILE A 58 18.15 -20.16 -14.52
N VAL A 59 17.74 -19.12 -13.80
CA VAL A 59 18.62 -18.05 -13.33
C VAL A 59 18.80 -18.21 -11.82
N SER A 60 20.04 -18.23 -11.34
CA SER A 60 20.35 -18.34 -9.92
C SER A 60 21.55 -17.51 -9.55
N GLN A 61 21.59 -17.05 -8.30
CA GLN A 61 22.79 -16.45 -7.73
C GLN A 61 23.82 -17.54 -7.34
N GLU A 62 23.33 -18.68 -6.87
CA GLU A 62 24.15 -19.83 -6.53
C GLU A 62 24.59 -20.59 -7.78
N LYS A 63 25.80 -21.15 -7.74
CA LYS A 63 26.28 -22.04 -8.79
C LYS A 63 25.55 -23.38 -8.67
N LEU A 64 24.59 -23.60 -9.56
CA LEU A 64 23.77 -24.81 -9.59
C LEU A 64 24.51 -26.01 -10.20
N LYS A 65 24.09 -27.21 -9.81
CA LYS A 65 24.43 -28.47 -10.48
C LYS A 65 23.62 -28.59 -11.77
N LEU A 66 24.30 -28.97 -12.83
CA LEU A 66 23.72 -29.14 -14.16
C LEU A 66 23.09 -30.53 -14.25
N GLU A 67 21.77 -30.62 -14.09
CA GLU A 67 21.04 -31.89 -14.15
C GLU A 67 20.43 -32.17 -15.52
N ASP A 68 20.03 -31.12 -16.24
CA ASP A 68 19.45 -31.19 -17.58
C ASP A 68 20.34 -30.45 -18.59
N LYS A 69 20.73 -31.09 -19.69
CA LYS A 69 21.61 -30.47 -20.69
C LYS A 69 20.86 -29.56 -21.65
N ASP A 70 19.54 -29.71 -21.77
CA ASP A 70 18.72 -28.95 -22.70
C ASP A 70 18.21 -27.63 -22.09
N VAL A 71 18.46 -27.42 -20.79
CA VAL A 71 18.10 -26.22 -20.03
C VAL A 71 19.26 -25.24 -19.98
N TYR A 72 18.97 -23.94 -20.16
CA TYR A 72 19.96 -22.90 -19.87
C TYR A 72 20.13 -22.75 -18.37
N TYR A 73 21.37 -22.84 -17.89
CA TYR A 73 21.74 -22.50 -16.52
C TYR A 73 22.52 -21.21 -16.53
N LEU A 74 21.94 -20.17 -15.95
CA LEU A 74 22.48 -18.82 -15.92
C LEU A 74 22.81 -18.45 -14.48
N GLN A 75 24.05 -18.06 -14.24
CA GLN A 75 24.50 -17.57 -12.95
C GLN A 75 24.58 -16.05 -12.96
N VAL A 76 23.98 -15.40 -11.97
CA VAL A 76 24.07 -13.95 -11.76
C VAL A 76 24.74 -13.64 -10.43
N TYR A 77 25.33 -12.46 -10.29
CA TYR A 77 25.93 -12.06 -9.01
C TYR A 77 24.89 -11.77 -7.92
N ASN A 78 23.77 -11.15 -8.31
CA ASN A 78 22.67 -10.83 -7.41
C ASN A 78 21.34 -11.06 -8.13
N LEU A 79 20.49 -11.90 -7.55
CA LEU A 79 19.22 -12.30 -8.18
C LEU A 79 18.24 -11.12 -8.28
N GLU A 80 18.13 -10.29 -7.26
CA GLU A 80 17.24 -9.13 -7.27
C GLU A 80 17.69 -8.09 -8.30
N GLU A 81 18.99 -7.83 -8.41
CA GLU A 81 19.54 -6.90 -9.40
C GLU A 81 19.29 -7.39 -10.85
N ALA A 82 19.41 -8.70 -11.09
CA ALA A 82 19.03 -9.30 -12.37
C ALA A 82 17.53 -9.07 -12.69
N ILE A 83 16.67 -9.22 -11.68
CA ILE A 83 15.23 -8.95 -11.82
C ILE A 83 14.96 -7.45 -12.04
N PHE A 84 15.66 -6.54 -11.34
CA PHE A 84 15.56 -5.10 -11.57
C PHE A 84 15.95 -4.73 -13.00
N ARG A 85 17.00 -5.34 -13.56
CA ARG A 85 17.40 -5.12 -14.97
C ARG A 85 16.32 -5.56 -15.95
N LEU A 86 15.73 -6.73 -15.71
CA LEU A 86 14.59 -7.21 -16.48
C LEU A 86 13.42 -6.22 -16.43
N PHE A 87 13.04 -5.77 -15.24
CA PHE A 87 11.92 -4.83 -15.12
C PHE A 87 12.24 -3.43 -15.62
N ARG A 88 13.48 -2.96 -15.54
CA ARG A 88 13.88 -1.70 -16.18
C ARG A 88 13.62 -1.76 -17.69
N PHE A 89 13.99 -2.87 -18.34
CA PHE A 89 13.65 -3.11 -19.74
C PHE A 89 12.13 -3.09 -19.98
N PHE A 90 11.34 -3.81 -19.17
CA PHE A 90 9.87 -3.80 -19.31
C PHE A 90 9.22 -2.45 -19.03
N CYS A 91 9.79 -1.66 -18.11
CA CYS A 91 9.28 -0.32 -17.82
C CYS A 91 9.39 0.57 -19.06
N GLU A 92 10.50 0.49 -19.79
CA GLU A 92 10.68 1.23 -21.04
C GLU A 92 9.79 0.65 -22.16
N GLU A 93 9.86 -0.68 -22.38
CA GLU A 93 9.09 -1.35 -23.45
C GLU A 93 7.59 -1.08 -23.33
N LYS A 94 7.04 -1.25 -22.13
CA LYS A 94 5.61 -1.07 -21.86
C LYS A 94 5.25 0.35 -21.47
N SER A 95 6.20 1.29 -21.49
CA SER A 95 6.00 2.68 -21.09
C SER A 95 5.33 2.81 -19.70
N TYR A 96 5.79 2.04 -18.72
CA TYR A 96 5.29 2.16 -17.34
C TYR A 96 5.62 3.53 -16.78
N GLU A 97 4.69 4.08 -16.00
CA GLU A 97 4.84 5.37 -15.33
C GLU A 97 4.79 5.16 -13.82
N PHE A 98 5.55 5.98 -13.10
CA PHE A 98 5.65 5.87 -11.64
C PHE A 98 5.22 7.17 -11.00
N VAL A 99 4.49 7.07 -9.89
CA VAL A 99 4.08 8.21 -9.06
C VAL A 99 4.66 8.00 -7.67
N TYR A 100 5.47 8.94 -7.22
CA TYR A 100 5.93 8.98 -5.84
C TYR A 100 4.84 9.60 -4.97
N CYS A 101 4.55 8.92 -3.85
CA CYS A 101 3.55 9.33 -2.87
C CYS A 101 4.14 9.18 -1.47
N ASN A 102 3.87 10.13 -0.57
CA ASN A 102 4.09 9.86 0.86
C ASN A 102 3.13 8.76 1.37
N ASN A 103 3.30 8.28 2.60
CA ASN A 103 2.53 7.14 3.09
C ASN A 103 1.02 7.42 3.19
N ILE A 104 0.64 8.65 3.51
CA ILE A 104 -0.76 9.09 3.54
C ILE A 104 -1.35 9.09 2.12
N GLU A 105 -0.64 9.68 1.16
CA GLU A 105 -1.01 9.67 -0.26
C GLU A 105 -1.09 8.24 -0.83
N LEU A 106 -0.22 7.34 -0.40
CA LEU A 106 -0.23 5.94 -0.83
C LEU A 106 -1.53 5.22 -0.40
N LYS A 107 -2.09 5.58 0.77
CA LYS A 107 -3.41 5.08 1.21
C LYS A 107 -4.53 5.60 0.30
N PHE A 108 -4.43 6.83 -0.20
CA PHE A 108 -5.33 7.32 -1.25
C PHE A 108 -5.16 6.56 -2.55
N ALA A 109 -3.92 6.27 -2.99
CA ALA A 109 -3.69 5.47 -4.19
C ALA A 109 -4.39 4.09 -4.10
N LYS A 110 -4.33 3.44 -2.92
CA LYS A 110 -5.10 2.20 -2.65
C LYS A 110 -6.62 2.43 -2.74
N ALA A 111 -7.13 3.53 -2.19
CA ALA A 111 -8.54 3.89 -2.25
C ALA A 111 -9.03 4.18 -3.68
N PHE A 112 -8.18 4.75 -4.54
CA PHE A 112 -8.42 4.91 -5.98
C PHE A 112 -8.25 3.61 -6.79
N ASN A 113 -7.97 2.48 -6.13
CA ASN A 113 -7.68 1.19 -6.76
C ASN A 113 -6.49 1.21 -7.72
N PHE A 114 -5.53 2.11 -7.50
CA PHE A 114 -4.31 2.13 -8.27
C PHE A 114 -3.33 1.04 -7.85
N LYS A 115 -2.38 0.72 -8.74
CA LYS A 115 -1.37 -0.31 -8.51
C LYS A 115 -0.28 0.23 -7.61
N VAL A 116 -0.40 -0.08 -6.33
CA VAL A 116 0.58 0.28 -5.30
C VAL A 116 1.64 -0.81 -5.20
N LEU A 117 2.90 -0.40 -5.21
CA LEU A 117 4.07 -1.26 -5.04
C LEU A 117 4.39 -1.44 -3.55
N ASN A 118 4.95 -2.59 -3.20
CA ASN A 118 5.45 -2.90 -1.86
C ASN A 118 6.91 -2.47 -1.68
N SER A 119 7.52 -1.89 -2.72
CA SER A 119 8.93 -1.47 -2.74
C SER A 119 9.89 -2.65 -2.52
N ASN A 120 9.46 -3.83 -2.97
CA ASN A 120 10.26 -5.05 -2.94
C ASN A 120 10.04 -5.79 -4.26
N ILE A 121 11.13 -6.00 -5.01
CA ILE A 121 11.03 -6.48 -6.39
C ILE A 121 10.51 -7.91 -6.49
N LEU A 122 10.71 -8.71 -5.45
CA LEU A 122 10.19 -10.08 -5.38
C LEU A 122 8.69 -10.07 -5.09
N LEU A 123 8.23 -9.22 -4.15
CA LEU A 123 6.80 -9.08 -3.85
C LEU A 123 6.04 -8.45 -5.03
N ASP A 124 6.67 -7.50 -5.72
CA ASP A 124 6.06 -6.73 -6.82
C ASP A 124 6.21 -7.42 -8.19
N PHE A 125 6.96 -8.52 -8.27
CA PHE A 125 7.29 -9.22 -9.52
C PHE A 125 6.06 -9.49 -10.38
N GLU A 126 5.03 -10.09 -9.77
CA GLU A 126 3.81 -10.48 -10.47
C GLU A 126 2.95 -9.29 -10.89
N LEU A 127 2.93 -8.25 -10.06
CA LEU A 127 2.21 -7.01 -10.34
C LEU A 127 2.83 -6.28 -11.54
N LEU A 128 4.15 -6.20 -11.57
CA LEU A 128 4.94 -5.57 -12.64
C LEU A 128 4.89 -6.41 -13.94
N LYS A 129 5.05 -7.73 -13.84
CA LYS A 129 5.04 -8.63 -15.02
C LYS A 129 3.72 -8.60 -15.75
N ASN A 130 2.61 -8.72 -15.01
CA ASN A 130 1.27 -8.87 -15.58
C ASN A 130 0.60 -7.51 -15.88
N ALA A 131 1.28 -6.38 -15.66
CA ALA A 131 0.73 -5.07 -16.00
C ALA A 131 0.69 -4.82 -17.52
N LYS A 132 -0.30 -4.02 -17.90
CA LYS A 132 -0.56 -3.57 -19.27
C LYS A 132 0.36 -2.40 -19.61
N GLU A 133 0.50 -2.10 -20.88
CA GLU A 133 1.19 -0.90 -21.35
C GLU A 133 0.61 0.37 -20.70
N LYS A 134 1.47 1.38 -20.49
CA LYS A 134 1.13 2.70 -19.93
C LYS A 134 0.47 2.62 -18.55
N THR A 135 0.74 1.55 -17.80
CA THR A 135 0.26 1.41 -16.42
C THR A 135 1.01 2.38 -15.51
N PHE A 136 0.26 3.05 -14.62
CA PHE A 136 0.81 3.84 -13.53
C PHE A 136 0.98 3.00 -12.27
N PHE A 137 2.15 3.07 -11.66
CA PHE A 137 2.47 2.46 -10.37
C PHE A 137 2.75 3.53 -9.32
N TYR A 138 2.35 3.25 -8.08
CA TYR A 138 2.43 4.18 -6.96
C TYR A 138 3.33 3.58 -5.88
N SER A 139 4.30 4.35 -5.37
CA SER A 139 5.25 3.90 -4.35
C SER A 139 5.65 5.06 -3.45
N ASN A 140 5.97 4.75 -2.20
CA ASN A 140 6.56 5.66 -1.21
C ASN A 140 8.08 5.54 -1.11
N ASP A 141 8.70 4.63 -1.84
CA ASP A 141 10.15 4.47 -1.91
C ASP A 141 10.66 5.01 -3.25
N GLU A 142 11.26 6.20 -3.19
CA GLU A 142 11.90 6.86 -4.33
C GLU A 142 13.07 6.03 -4.87
N LYS A 143 13.90 5.45 -3.98
CA LYS A 143 15.07 4.67 -4.38
C LYS A 143 14.66 3.42 -5.13
N PHE A 144 13.57 2.78 -4.71
CA PHE A 144 13.00 1.64 -5.43
C PHE A 144 12.53 2.03 -6.84
N ILE A 145 11.81 3.15 -6.96
CA ILE A 145 11.38 3.67 -8.28
C ILE A 145 12.60 3.93 -9.17
N LEU A 146 13.62 4.63 -8.64
CA LEU A 146 14.82 5.00 -9.39
C LEU A 146 15.66 3.79 -9.87
N LYS A 147 15.52 2.63 -9.22
CA LYS A 147 16.09 1.38 -9.76
C LYS A 147 15.36 0.89 -11.00
N LEU A 148 14.07 1.16 -11.13
CA LEU A 148 13.22 0.73 -12.25
C LEU A 148 13.19 1.74 -13.39
N LYS A 149 13.06 3.04 -13.08
CA LYS A 149 12.96 4.12 -14.07
C LYS A 149 13.59 5.40 -13.52
N SER A 150 14.27 6.16 -14.37
CA SER A 150 15.03 7.36 -13.98
C SER A 150 14.15 8.58 -13.63
N ASN A 151 12.85 8.51 -13.90
CA ASN A 151 11.90 9.58 -13.64
C ASN A 151 10.60 9.05 -13.04
N TYR A 152 9.89 9.94 -12.35
CA TYR A 152 8.58 9.69 -11.76
C TYR A 152 7.79 10.98 -11.63
N HIS A 153 6.48 10.86 -11.46
CA HIS A 153 5.57 11.96 -11.20
C HIS A 153 5.43 12.18 -9.71
N ILE A 154 5.12 13.41 -9.33
CA ILE A 154 4.73 13.79 -7.96
C ILE A 154 3.36 14.44 -8.06
N LEU A 155 2.50 14.15 -7.08
CA LEU A 155 1.20 14.79 -6.98
C LEU A 155 1.37 16.29 -6.70
N LYS A 156 0.66 17.10 -7.47
CA LYS A 156 0.67 18.56 -7.30
C LYS A 156 -0.57 18.98 -6.54
N LYS A 157 -0.39 19.98 -5.69
CA LYS A 157 -1.50 20.62 -5.00
C LYS A 157 -2.52 21.14 -6.02
N CYS A 158 -3.78 20.81 -5.80
CA CYS A 158 -4.91 21.24 -6.61
C CYS A 158 -5.80 22.22 -5.83
N THR A 159 -6.37 23.19 -6.53
CA THR A 159 -7.42 24.05 -5.96
C THR A 159 -8.73 23.29 -5.83
N TYR A 160 -9.38 23.40 -4.68
CA TYR A 160 -10.66 22.79 -4.42
C TYR A 160 -11.52 23.67 -3.50
N GLU A 161 -12.81 23.42 -3.52
CA GLU A 161 -13.79 24.04 -2.62
C GLU A 161 -14.52 22.95 -1.84
N ILE A 162 -14.66 23.13 -0.53
CA ILE A 162 -15.50 22.26 0.31
C ILE A 162 -16.89 22.91 0.40
N LEU A 163 -17.90 22.25 -0.15
CA LEU A 163 -19.26 22.78 -0.26
C LEU A 163 -20.13 22.50 0.99
N GLY A 164 -19.50 22.50 2.17
CA GLY A 164 -20.11 22.29 3.47
C GLY A 164 -19.36 21.31 4.36
N ILE A 165 -19.18 21.68 5.63
CA ILE A 165 -18.60 20.84 6.68
C ILE A 165 -19.71 20.55 7.69
N LYS A 166 -20.40 19.41 7.53
CA LYS A 166 -21.45 19.00 8.47
C LYS A 166 -20.92 18.11 9.59
N SER A 167 -19.88 17.32 9.31
CA SER A 167 -19.20 16.46 10.28
C SER A 167 -17.78 16.15 9.82
N LEU A 168 -16.98 15.55 10.69
CA LEU A 168 -15.66 15.04 10.36
C LEU A 168 -15.69 13.83 9.41
N PHE A 169 -16.85 13.21 9.15
CA PHE A 169 -16.91 11.91 8.45
C PHE A 169 -17.53 12.01 7.06
N GLN A 170 -17.90 13.21 6.63
CA GLN A 170 -18.57 13.43 5.36
C GLN A 170 -18.13 14.75 4.76
N THR A 171 -17.62 14.69 3.54
CA THR A 171 -17.10 15.84 2.79
C THR A 171 -17.76 15.91 1.42
N THR A 172 -18.24 17.09 1.04
CA THR A 172 -18.61 17.38 -0.35
C THR A 172 -17.58 18.34 -0.90
N ILE A 173 -16.97 17.98 -2.04
CA ILE A 173 -15.87 18.73 -2.63
C ILE A 173 -16.16 19.02 -4.11
N LEU A 174 -15.82 20.23 -4.53
CA LEU A 174 -15.73 20.64 -5.93
C LEU A 174 -14.26 20.84 -6.27
N CYS A 175 -13.73 20.07 -7.21
CA CYS A 175 -12.39 20.27 -7.74
C CYS A 175 -12.38 19.97 -9.23
N LYS A 176 -11.67 20.79 -10.03
CA LYS A 176 -11.64 20.68 -11.51
C LYS A 176 -13.02 20.63 -12.17
N ASN A 177 -13.99 21.39 -11.65
CA ASN A 177 -15.40 21.37 -12.08
C ASN A 177 -16.10 20.01 -11.91
N LEU A 178 -15.46 19.04 -11.24
CA LEU A 178 -16.04 17.77 -10.86
C LEU A 178 -16.62 17.91 -9.45
N TYR A 179 -17.90 17.60 -9.32
CA TYR A 179 -18.63 17.65 -8.07
C TYR A 179 -18.70 16.26 -7.45
N PHE A 180 -18.05 16.09 -6.29
CA PHE A 180 -18.07 14.85 -5.52
C PHE A 180 -18.89 15.05 -4.25
N LYS A 181 -20.04 14.38 -4.22
CA LYS A 181 -21.04 14.52 -3.17
C LYS A 181 -20.88 13.44 -2.10
N ASP A 182 -21.02 13.85 -0.84
CA ASP A 182 -21.17 12.95 0.31
C ASP A 182 -20.04 11.90 0.44
N LEU A 183 -18.80 12.28 0.10
CA LEU A 183 -17.63 11.42 0.27
C LEU A 183 -17.46 11.07 1.74
N LYS A 184 -17.34 9.78 2.04
CA LYS A 184 -17.26 9.25 3.42
C LYS A 184 -15.85 9.35 3.98
N PHE A 185 -15.27 10.55 3.97
CA PHE A 185 -13.97 10.83 4.53
C PHE A 185 -13.91 12.23 5.16
N ALA A 186 -12.88 12.48 5.97
CA ALA A 186 -12.70 13.75 6.67
C ALA A 186 -12.23 14.91 5.80
N PHE A 187 -12.75 16.12 6.07
CA PHE A 187 -12.50 17.31 5.23
C PHE A 187 -11.01 17.62 5.02
N PHE A 188 -10.16 17.26 5.98
CA PHE A 188 -8.71 17.49 5.90
C PHE A 188 -7.99 16.59 4.87
N TYR A 189 -8.70 15.63 4.30
CA TYR A 189 -8.26 14.83 3.16
C TYR A 189 -8.52 15.46 1.80
N ALA A 190 -9.32 16.53 1.74
CA ALA A 190 -9.71 17.18 0.50
C ALA A 190 -8.49 17.59 -0.36
N ASP A 191 -7.40 18.04 0.26
CA ASP A 191 -6.17 18.45 -0.44
C ASP A 191 -5.51 17.28 -1.19
N ILE A 192 -5.36 16.13 -0.51
CA ILE A 192 -4.79 14.92 -1.12
C ILE A 192 -5.71 14.39 -2.20
N PHE A 193 -7.00 14.28 -1.91
CA PHE A 193 -8.00 13.83 -2.88
C PHE A 193 -8.00 14.70 -4.14
N ALA A 194 -8.03 16.02 -3.99
CA ALA A 194 -8.00 16.95 -5.11
C ALA A 194 -6.70 16.85 -5.92
N SER A 195 -5.56 16.61 -5.28
CA SER A 195 -4.26 16.40 -5.94
C SER A 195 -4.27 15.13 -6.81
N PHE A 196 -4.93 14.06 -6.35
CA PHE A 196 -5.17 12.88 -7.18
C PHE A 196 -6.10 13.19 -8.37
N ILE A 197 -7.20 13.89 -8.14
CA ILE A 197 -8.14 14.26 -9.22
C ILE A 197 -7.44 15.10 -10.29
N ASP A 198 -6.63 16.09 -9.91
CA ASP A 198 -5.83 16.88 -10.86
C ASP A 198 -4.89 15.99 -11.68
N PHE A 199 -4.17 15.09 -11.02
CA PHE A 199 -3.26 14.17 -11.70
C PHE A 199 -4.01 13.27 -12.71
N ILE A 200 -5.12 12.67 -12.28
CA ILE A 200 -5.97 11.78 -13.08
C ILE A 200 -6.47 12.51 -14.33
N GLU A 201 -7.04 13.71 -14.18
CA GLU A 201 -7.51 14.53 -15.29
C GLU A 201 -6.35 14.89 -16.24
N SER A 202 -5.20 15.31 -15.69
CA SER A 202 -4.03 15.69 -16.51
C SER A 202 -3.45 14.56 -17.35
N LYS A 203 -3.69 13.31 -16.93
CA LYS A 203 -3.21 12.09 -17.59
C LYS A 203 -4.32 11.34 -18.32
N ASN A 204 -5.55 11.86 -18.35
CA ASN A 204 -6.73 11.21 -18.91
C ASN A 204 -6.94 9.78 -18.37
N LEU A 205 -6.78 9.59 -17.07
CA LEU A 205 -6.93 8.28 -16.43
C LEU A 205 -8.38 8.03 -16.01
N SER A 206 -8.84 6.79 -16.15
CA SER A 206 -10.07 6.34 -15.49
C SER A 206 -9.78 6.04 -14.02
N PHE A 207 -10.72 6.37 -13.13
CA PHE A 207 -10.59 6.08 -11.71
C PHE A 207 -11.87 5.54 -11.10
N ASN A 208 -11.72 4.82 -10.00
CA ASN A 208 -12.80 4.45 -9.09
C ASN A 208 -12.31 4.65 -7.67
N PHE A 209 -13.04 5.44 -6.88
CA PHE A 209 -12.67 5.74 -5.51
C PHE A 209 -13.55 4.93 -4.54
N ASN A 210 -12.90 4.19 -3.64
CA ASN A 210 -13.55 3.39 -2.62
C ASN A 210 -13.10 3.85 -1.23
N GLU A 211 -13.98 4.56 -0.52
CA GLU A 211 -13.66 5.15 0.78
C GLU A 211 -13.37 4.10 1.85
N LYS A 212 -13.90 2.87 1.70
CA LYS A 212 -13.66 1.79 2.67
C LYS A 212 -12.20 1.33 2.70
N LYS A 213 -11.46 1.56 1.61
CA LYS A 213 -10.02 1.26 1.51
C LYS A 213 -9.13 2.37 2.07
N LEU A 214 -9.72 3.51 2.46
CA LEU A 214 -8.99 4.61 3.07
C LEU A 214 -8.79 4.33 4.57
N GLU A 215 -7.67 3.69 4.90
CA GLU A 215 -7.34 3.23 6.26
C GLU A 215 -6.40 4.22 6.96
N LEU A 216 -6.95 5.34 7.43
CA LEU A 216 -6.18 6.36 8.14
C LEU A 216 -6.49 6.41 9.64
N PHE A 217 -7.73 6.19 10.03
CA PHE A 217 -8.12 6.01 11.42
C PHE A 217 -9.41 5.19 11.50
N LYS A 218 -9.72 4.64 12.68
CA LYS A 218 -11.03 4.09 13.01
C LYS A 218 -11.78 5.06 13.93
N ALA A 219 -13.03 5.37 13.59
CA ALA A 219 -13.87 6.24 14.41
C ALA A 219 -14.76 5.40 15.34
N TYR A 220 -14.73 5.70 16.64
CA TYR A 220 -15.54 5.05 17.66
C TYR A 220 -16.33 6.10 18.43
N PHE A 221 -17.66 6.00 18.35
CA PHE A 221 -18.57 6.90 19.05
C PHE A 221 -18.76 6.41 20.48
N LEU A 222 -18.62 7.30 21.47
CA LEU A 222 -18.76 6.97 22.89
C LEU A 222 -20.03 7.56 23.49
N ASP A 223 -20.80 6.76 24.21
CA ASP A 223 -21.99 7.22 24.93
C ASP A 223 -21.63 7.98 26.23
N SER A 224 -22.64 8.27 27.05
CA SER A 224 -22.46 8.93 28.34
C SER A 224 -21.73 8.07 29.39
N LYS A 225 -21.62 6.75 29.18
CA LYS A 225 -20.88 5.80 30.01
C LYS A 225 -19.46 5.54 29.51
N ASN A 226 -19.04 6.24 28.45
CA ASN A 226 -17.78 6.01 27.74
C ASN A 226 -17.69 4.62 27.09
N GLU A 227 -18.83 4.07 26.67
CA GLU A 227 -18.92 2.79 25.95
C GLU A 227 -19.17 3.04 24.46
N ILE A 228 -18.66 2.15 23.61
CA ILE A 228 -18.85 2.23 22.16
C ILE A 228 -20.34 2.09 21.86
N CYS A 229 -20.87 3.07 21.12
CA CYS A 229 -22.25 3.12 20.67
C CYS A 229 -22.35 3.17 19.14
N ALA A 230 -23.58 3.22 18.64
CA ALA A 230 -23.84 3.25 17.20
C ALA A 230 -23.24 4.51 16.54
N PHE A 231 -22.92 4.39 15.25
CA PHE A 231 -22.41 5.52 14.48
C PHE A 231 -23.39 6.70 14.52
N GLY A 232 -22.90 7.90 14.88
CA GLY A 232 -23.70 9.12 14.91
C GLY A 232 -24.64 9.27 16.10
N SER A 233 -24.72 8.31 17.02
CA SER A 233 -25.58 8.43 18.22
C SER A 233 -24.97 9.27 19.34
N SER A 234 -23.73 9.74 19.18
CA SER A 234 -23.04 10.61 20.14
C SER A 234 -22.24 11.69 19.41
N SER A 235 -21.99 12.82 20.08
CA SER A 235 -21.06 13.85 19.63
C SER A 235 -19.61 13.56 20.01
N ARG A 236 -19.36 12.57 20.87
CA ARG A 236 -18.03 12.21 21.38
C ARG A 236 -17.47 11.07 20.55
N VAL A 237 -16.33 11.31 19.90
CA VAL A 237 -15.71 10.34 18.98
C VAL A 237 -14.23 10.17 19.24
N VAL A 238 -13.81 8.94 19.47
CA VAL A 238 -12.39 8.54 19.48
C VAL A 238 -11.96 8.24 18.05
N LEU A 239 -10.89 8.89 17.62
CA LEU A 239 -10.16 8.59 16.38
C LEU A 239 -8.97 7.72 16.77
N LEU A 240 -9.04 6.44 16.45
CA LEU A 240 -8.00 5.47 16.76
C LEU A 240 -7.05 5.32 15.57
N VAL A 241 -5.75 5.45 15.83
CA VAL A 241 -4.66 5.12 14.89
C VAL A 241 -3.69 4.13 15.54
N GLU A 242 -2.94 3.40 14.71
CA GLU A 242 -2.03 2.34 15.17
C GLU A 242 -0.55 2.67 14.90
N ASN A 243 -0.26 3.81 14.26
CA ASN A 243 1.10 4.27 13.96
C ASN A 243 1.26 5.78 14.18
N ASP A 244 2.52 6.19 14.36
CA ASP A 244 2.89 7.57 14.69
C ASP A 244 2.64 8.55 13.54
N GLU A 245 2.90 8.14 12.30
CA GLU A 245 2.75 9.02 11.14
C GLU A 245 1.31 9.46 10.93
N ASP A 246 0.35 8.53 11.04
CA ASP A 246 -1.08 8.86 11.00
C ASP A 246 -1.48 9.76 12.17
N PHE A 247 -0.94 9.50 13.36
CA PHE A 247 -1.20 10.30 14.55
C PHE A 247 -0.75 11.75 14.35
N GLU A 248 0.49 11.95 13.93
CA GLU A 248 1.06 13.26 13.67
C GLU A 248 0.30 14.00 12.57
N PHE A 249 0.00 13.32 11.46
CA PHE A 249 -0.75 13.89 10.35
C PHE A 249 -2.14 14.38 10.81
N ILE A 250 -2.91 13.53 11.49
CA ILE A 250 -4.27 13.88 11.91
C ILE A 250 -4.24 14.96 13.00
N SER A 251 -3.32 14.87 13.95
CA SER A 251 -3.15 15.85 15.03
C SER A 251 -2.92 17.26 14.45
N GLN A 252 -2.00 17.40 13.50
CA GLN A 252 -1.73 18.67 12.83
C GLN A 252 -2.96 19.19 12.06
N LYS A 253 -3.71 18.30 11.39
CA LYS A 253 -4.90 18.70 10.62
C LYS A 253 -6.09 19.11 11.48
N LEU A 254 -6.16 18.63 12.72
CA LEU A 254 -7.28 18.87 13.63
C LEU A 254 -6.98 19.81 14.79
N GLN A 255 -5.74 20.27 14.95
CA GLN A 255 -5.31 21.12 16.08
C GLN A 255 -6.20 22.34 16.37
N ASN A 256 -6.84 22.92 15.34
CA ASN A 256 -7.69 24.11 15.46
C ASN A 256 -9.20 23.79 15.56
N ILE A 257 -9.58 22.51 15.60
CA ILE A 257 -10.98 22.10 15.70
C ILE A 257 -11.43 22.19 17.16
N LYS A 258 -12.52 22.92 17.39
CA LYS A 258 -13.09 23.08 18.73
C LYS A 258 -13.44 21.71 19.33
N GLY A 259 -12.98 21.45 20.55
CA GLY A 259 -13.22 20.19 21.25
C GLY A 259 -12.39 19.02 20.72
N PHE A 260 -11.42 19.25 19.84
CA PHE A 260 -10.41 18.26 19.48
C PHE A 260 -9.34 18.16 20.57
N LYS A 261 -8.94 16.92 20.87
CA LYS A 261 -7.94 16.57 21.88
C LYS A 261 -7.08 15.42 21.40
N THR A 262 -5.87 15.33 21.92
CA THR A 262 -4.93 14.23 21.69
C THR A 262 -4.70 13.47 22.99
N ALA A 263 -4.63 12.15 22.94
CA ALA A 263 -4.26 11.34 24.08
C ALA A 263 -3.22 10.28 23.71
N LEU A 264 -2.21 10.11 24.56
CA LEU A 264 -1.13 9.16 24.35
C LEU A 264 -0.75 8.46 25.65
N ARG A 265 -0.40 7.19 25.53
CA ARG A 265 0.03 6.38 26.67
C ARG A 265 1.41 6.84 27.15
N ASN A 266 1.52 7.18 28.44
CA ASN A 266 2.76 7.59 29.11
C ASN A 266 3.55 8.69 28.38
N SER A 267 2.86 9.65 27.75
CA SER A 267 3.49 10.72 26.98
C SER A 267 3.05 12.09 27.49
N LEU A 268 4.01 13.02 27.60
CA LEU A 268 3.73 14.41 27.97
C LEU A 268 3.46 15.31 26.74
N PHE A 269 3.59 14.78 25.52
CA PHE A 269 3.41 15.51 24.27
C PHE A 269 1.97 15.36 23.72
N CYS A 270 0.96 15.46 24.58
CA CYS A 270 -0.45 15.38 24.22
C CYS A 270 -1.32 16.14 25.22
N ASP A 271 -2.62 16.31 24.93
CA ASP A 271 -3.56 16.93 25.87
C ASP A 271 -3.83 16.02 27.10
N TYR A 272 -3.88 14.71 26.88
CA TYR A 272 -4.17 13.71 27.92
C TYR A 272 -3.18 12.56 27.92
N SER A 273 -2.31 12.53 28.92
CA SER A 273 -1.48 11.36 29.21
C SER A 273 -2.26 10.34 30.02
N TYR A 274 -2.11 9.05 29.70
CA TYR A 274 -2.68 7.96 30.48
C TYR A 274 -1.71 6.79 30.62
N SER A 275 -1.80 6.05 31.72
CA SER A 275 -1.00 4.83 31.96
C SER A 275 -1.72 3.57 31.46
N THR A 276 -3.05 3.56 31.57
CA THR A 276 -3.94 2.44 31.19
C THR A 276 -5.19 2.93 30.48
N LEU A 277 -5.80 2.10 29.62
CA LEU A 277 -7.07 2.44 28.96
C LEU A 277 -8.23 2.64 29.95
N LYS A 278 -8.17 1.99 31.12
CA LYS A 278 -9.12 2.22 32.23
C LYS A 278 -9.03 3.63 32.80
N GLU A 279 -7.82 4.19 32.86
CA GLU A 279 -7.61 5.58 33.28
C GLU A 279 -8.13 6.54 32.21
N PHE A 280 -7.78 6.31 30.94
CA PHE A 280 -8.30 7.09 29.82
C PHE A 280 -9.84 7.09 29.79
N LYS A 281 -10.49 5.94 29.99
CA LYS A 281 -11.96 5.80 30.03
C LYS A 281 -12.63 6.65 31.12
N LYS A 282 -11.93 7.06 32.19
CA LYS A 282 -12.52 7.84 33.28
C LYS A 282 -12.50 9.35 33.04
N ASN A 283 -11.63 9.85 32.18
CA ASN A 283 -11.21 11.24 32.22
C ASN A 283 -11.26 11.85 30.81
N ILE A 284 -12.43 12.28 30.36
CA ILE A 284 -12.58 12.68 28.95
C ILE A 284 -13.71 13.68 28.70
N ASP A 285 -13.37 14.97 28.72
CA ASP A 285 -14.18 16.02 28.09
C ASP A 285 -13.58 16.35 26.71
N PHE A 286 -14.26 15.90 25.65
CA PHE A 286 -13.84 16.12 24.27
C PHE A 286 -15.03 15.95 23.32
N THR A 287 -14.94 16.54 22.13
CA THR A 287 -15.80 16.20 20.98
C THR A 287 -15.10 15.16 20.09
N TYR A 288 -13.83 15.39 19.78
CA TYR A 288 -12.97 14.44 19.06
C TYR A 288 -11.70 14.17 19.87
N CYS A 289 -11.34 12.90 20.08
CA CYS A 289 -10.08 12.54 20.73
C CYS A 289 -9.26 11.62 19.84
N LEU A 290 -8.10 12.06 19.38
CA LEU A 290 -7.16 11.23 18.64
C LEU A 290 -6.28 10.45 19.61
N ILE A 291 -6.24 9.13 19.45
CA ILE A 291 -5.42 8.24 20.28
C ILE A 291 -4.62 7.29 19.40
N LYS A 292 -3.40 6.97 19.85
CA LYS A 292 -2.57 5.90 19.26
C LYS A 292 -2.60 4.68 20.18
N GLU A 293 -3.28 3.62 19.77
CA GLU A 293 -3.37 2.39 20.56
C GLU A 293 -3.65 1.17 19.66
N ASN A 294 -3.34 -0.03 20.14
CA ASN A 294 -3.78 -1.27 19.49
C ASN A 294 -5.31 -1.37 19.50
N ARG A 295 -5.89 -1.73 18.35
CA ARG A 295 -7.34 -1.83 18.20
C ARG A 295 -8.01 -2.88 19.08
N GLU A 296 -7.40 -4.05 19.24
CA GLU A 296 -7.97 -5.12 20.06
C GLU A 296 -8.02 -4.71 21.53
N ASP A 297 -6.92 -4.12 22.02
CA ASP A 297 -6.84 -3.56 23.36
C ASP A 297 -7.89 -2.45 23.57
N PHE A 298 -8.02 -1.52 22.62
CA PHE A 298 -9.04 -0.47 22.71
C PHE A 298 -10.46 -1.05 22.80
N LEU A 299 -10.79 -2.01 21.93
CA LEU A 299 -12.11 -2.62 21.91
C LEU A 299 -12.42 -3.36 23.22
N ALA A 300 -11.45 -4.07 23.79
CA ALA A 300 -11.64 -4.83 25.04
C ALA A 300 -12.06 -3.95 26.24
N TYR A 301 -11.65 -2.67 26.26
CA TYR A 301 -11.99 -1.75 27.36
C TYR A 301 -13.23 -0.89 27.09
N PHE A 302 -13.57 -0.66 25.83
CA PHE A 302 -14.59 0.30 25.42
C PHE A 302 -15.88 -0.33 24.89
N LEU A 303 -15.89 -1.61 24.52
CA LEU A 303 -17.15 -2.30 24.23
C LEU A 303 -18.05 -2.37 25.48
N PRO A 304 -19.38 -2.32 25.32
CA PRO A 304 -20.29 -2.59 26.42
C PRO A 304 -20.00 -3.99 26.97
N ASN A 305 -19.93 -4.14 28.29
CA ASN A 305 -19.98 -5.48 28.86
C ASN A 305 -21.34 -6.06 28.47
N GLU A 306 -21.38 -7.14 27.68
CA GLU A 306 -22.60 -7.94 27.58
C GLU A 306 -23.01 -8.24 29.02
N LYS A 307 -24.21 -7.80 29.42
CA LYS A 307 -24.79 -8.30 30.66
C LYS A 307 -24.76 -9.81 30.51
N GLU A 308 -24.04 -10.50 31.38
CA GLU A 308 -24.38 -11.89 31.67
C GLU A 308 -25.88 -11.89 31.90
N ILE A 309 -26.63 -12.46 30.96
CA ILE A 309 -28.02 -12.81 31.20
C ILE A 309 -27.87 -13.88 32.29
N ASN A 310 -28.03 -13.45 33.54
CA ASN A 310 -28.17 -14.39 34.63
C ASN A 310 -29.30 -15.32 34.22
N LEU A 311 -29.09 -16.63 34.33
CA LEU A 311 -30.09 -17.68 34.10
C LEU A 311 -31.34 -17.57 35.01
N PHE A 312 -31.52 -16.43 35.68
CA PHE A 312 -32.59 -16.12 36.63
C PHE A 312 -33.28 -14.77 36.36
N ASP A 313 -33.05 -14.12 35.21
CA ASP A 313 -33.93 -13.05 34.71
C ASP A 313 -35.07 -13.60 33.83
#